data_AF-A0A562MNY8-F1
#
_entry.id   AF-A0A562MNY8-F1
#
_cell.length_a   1.000
_cell.length_b   1.000
_cell.length_c   1.000
_cell.angle_alpha   90.00
_cell.angle_beta   90.00
_cell.angle_gamma   90.00
#
_symmetry.space_group_name_H-M   'P 1'
#
loop_
_entity.id
_entity.type
_entity.pdbx_description
1 polymer ?
#
loop_
_entity_poly.entity_id
_entity_poly.type
_entity_poly.pdbx_seq_one_letter_code
_entity_poly.pdbx_strand_id
1 'polypeptide(L)'
;MKLFSVFLFFIALQSCTVQRIGKKEKGSLYINTSIPAHSSLAISTEDASPFSIETKKSSTGRLKILNESEEIEMEKDKTFTLNVNQKGNIVFLNQSDQGTNIQLRVYNHTSKIIQKTNLIH
;
A
#
# COMPACT_ATOMS: atom_id res chain seq x y z
N MET A 1 -10.12 40.32 39.71
CA MET A 1 -11.12 40.72 38.68
C MET A 1 -10.48 41.72 37.73
N LYS A 2 -10.84 41.63 36.43
CA LYS A 2 -10.42 42.45 35.27
C LYS A 2 -9.02 42.15 34.73
N LEU A 3 -8.77 42.03 33.43
CA LEU A 3 -9.56 41.74 32.22
C LEU A 3 -8.48 41.63 31.11
N PHE A 4 -8.54 40.58 30.28
CA PHE A 4 -8.23 40.55 28.84
C PHE A 4 -6.82 40.99 28.37
N SER A 5 -6.01 40.06 27.87
CA SER A 5 -6.00 39.60 26.47
C SER A 5 -5.53 40.69 25.52
N VAL A 6 -4.27 40.62 25.07
CA VAL A 6 -3.85 40.75 23.66
C VAL A 6 -2.42 40.20 23.53
N PHE A 7 -2.24 39.17 22.70
CA PHE A 7 -1.26 39.06 21.59
C PHE A 7 -0.93 37.57 21.36
N LEU A 8 -1.54 36.89 20.37
CA LEU A 8 -1.19 36.97 18.94
C LEU A 8 0.33 36.79 18.77
N PHE A 9 0.88 35.75 18.16
CA PHE A 9 0.53 35.01 16.95
C PHE A 9 1.34 33.68 17.07
N PHE A 10 0.78 32.51 16.74
CA PHE A 10 1.13 31.80 15.49
C PHE A 10 2.66 31.76 15.26
N ILE A 11 3.36 30.63 15.34
CA ILE A 11 3.24 29.44 14.51
C ILE A 11 4.25 28.47 15.14
N ALA A 12 3.81 27.36 15.72
CA ALA A 12 4.00 26.07 15.08
C ALA A 12 5.27 26.01 14.22
N LEU A 13 6.44 26.01 14.86
CA LEU A 13 7.62 25.30 14.37
C LEU A 13 7.33 23.78 14.39
N GLN A 14 6.20 23.36 13.80
CA GLN A 14 6.11 22.05 13.21
C GLN A 14 6.95 22.18 11.96
N SER A 15 8.24 21.87 12.14
CA SER A 15 9.09 21.47 11.04
C SER A 15 8.24 20.59 10.14
N CYS A 16 7.89 21.14 8.99
CA CYS A 16 7.35 20.38 7.89
C CYS A 16 8.47 19.40 7.59
N THR A 17 8.39 18.18 8.15
CA THR A 17 9.09 17.04 7.61
C THR A 17 8.53 16.93 6.21
N VAL A 18 9.18 17.63 5.28
CA VAL A 18 9.04 17.38 3.86
C VAL A 18 9.59 15.98 3.70
N GLN A 19 8.73 14.98 3.95
CA GLN A 19 8.82 13.71 3.28
C GLN A 19 9.04 14.10 1.83
N ARG A 20 10.23 13.81 1.28
CA ARG A 20 10.45 13.88 -0.15
C ARG A 20 9.32 13.06 -0.75
N ILE A 21 8.26 13.72 -1.21
CA ILE A 21 7.23 13.13 -2.04
C ILE A 21 7.98 12.89 -3.34
N GLY A 22 8.63 11.74 -3.42
CA GLY A 22 9.31 11.29 -4.62
C GLY A 22 8.35 11.49 -5.78
N LYS A 23 8.83 12.18 -6.81
CA LYS A 23 8.06 12.50 -8.01
C LYS A 23 7.39 11.20 -8.47
N LYS A 24 6.06 11.13 -8.44
CA LYS A 24 5.31 9.97 -8.92
C LYS A 24 5.77 9.70 -10.36
N GLU A 25 6.38 8.55 -10.65
CA GLU A 25 6.84 8.29 -12.02
C GLU A 25 5.64 8.19 -12.96
N LYS A 26 5.77 8.83 -14.12
CA LYS A 26 4.80 8.70 -15.21
C LYS A 26 4.69 7.22 -15.57
N GLY A 27 3.46 6.69 -15.61
CA GLY A 27 3.20 5.28 -15.89
C GLY A 27 3.16 4.36 -14.67
N SER A 28 3.19 4.92 -13.44
CA SER A 28 2.99 4.13 -12.22
C SER A 28 1.75 4.56 -11.43
N LEU A 29 1.02 3.59 -10.89
CA LEU A 29 -0.14 3.78 -10.02
C LEU A 29 0.28 3.53 -8.58
N TYR A 30 0.10 4.53 -7.72
CA TYR A 30 0.40 4.42 -6.30
C TYR A 30 -0.87 4.17 -5.50
N ILE A 31 -0.88 3.11 -4.68
CA ILE A 31 -2.02 2.73 -3.84
C ILE A 31 -1.50 2.60 -2.41
N ASN A 32 -2.00 3.44 -1.51
CA ASN A 32 -1.80 3.29 -0.08
C ASN A 32 -3.11 2.77 0.50
N THR A 33 -3.08 1.61 1.15
CA THR A 33 -4.29 0.97 1.64
C THR A 33 -4.04 0.16 2.91
N SER A 34 -5.13 -0.25 3.55
CA SER A 34 -5.13 -1.15 4.69
C SER A 34 -5.88 -2.43 4.32
N ILE A 35 -5.27 -3.58 4.59
CA ILE A 35 -5.90 -4.89 4.44
C ILE A 35 -6.46 -5.27 5.81
N PRO A 36 -7.78 -5.39 5.98
CA PRO A 36 -8.39 -5.79 7.25
C PRO A 36 -7.82 -7.10 7.81
N ALA A 37 -8.03 -7.32 9.12
CA ALA A 37 -7.76 -8.62 9.74
C ALA A 37 -8.54 -9.74 9.03
N HIS A 38 -7.97 -10.94 8.97
CA HIS A 38 -8.59 -12.12 8.34
C HIS A 38 -9.19 -11.81 6.96
N SER A 39 -8.41 -11.15 6.10
CA SER A 39 -8.87 -10.74 4.78
C SER A 39 -7.74 -10.79 3.75
N SER A 40 -8.11 -10.67 2.48
CA SER A 40 -7.20 -10.63 1.36
C SER A 40 -7.46 -9.43 0.46
N LEU A 41 -6.40 -8.92 -0.16
CA LEU A 41 -6.48 -7.95 -1.24
C LEU A 41 -5.83 -8.55 -2.48
N ALA A 42 -6.61 -8.74 -3.54
CA ALA A 42 -6.12 -9.15 -4.84
C ALA A 42 -5.96 -7.94 -5.78
N ILE A 43 -4.84 -7.88 -6.48
CA ILE A 43 -4.56 -6.89 -7.53
C ILE A 43 -4.37 -7.62 -8.86
N SER A 44 -5.05 -7.14 -9.90
CA SER A 44 -4.94 -7.67 -11.27
C SER A 44 -5.20 -6.55 -12.30
N THR A 45 -5.17 -6.90 -13.58
CA THR A 45 -5.55 -6.03 -14.70
C THR A 45 -6.90 -6.50 -15.29
N GLU A 46 -7.65 -5.57 -15.89
CA GLU A 46 -8.97 -5.85 -16.49
C GLU A 46 -8.91 -6.79 -17.72
N ASP A 47 -7.85 -6.68 -18.50
CA ASP A 47 -7.64 -7.43 -19.74
C ASP A 47 -6.57 -8.53 -19.60
N ALA A 48 -6.20 -8.88 -18.37
CA ALA A 48 -5.15 -9.84 -18.06
C ALA A 48 -3.74 -9.47 -18.58
N SER A 49 -3.49 -8.19 -18.88
CA SER A 49 -2.15 -7.71 -19.24
C SER A 49 -1.14 -7.86 -18.08
N PRO A 50 0.14 -8.11 -18.40
CA PRO A 50 1.19 -8.24 -17.40
C PRO A 50 1.46 -6.90 -16.72
N PHE A 51 1.95 -6.94 -15.49
CA PHE A 51 2.35 -5.75 -14.73
C PHE A 51 3.43 -6.09 -13.71
N SER A 52 4.08 -5.06 -13.16
CA SER A 52 5.02 -5.24 -12.05
C SER A 52 4.52 -4.46 -10.84
N ILE A 53 4.81 -4.95 -9.64
CA ILE A 53 4.46 -4.26 -8.40
C ILE A 53 5.66 -4.16 -7.48
N GLU A 54 5.81 -3.00 -6.88
CA GLU A 54 6.67 -2.76 -5.72
C GLU A 54 5.76 -2.54 -4.52
N THR A 55 6.04 -3.23 -3.42
CA THR A 55 5.18 -3.22 -2.24
C THR A 55 5.99 -3.21 -0.96
N LYS A 56 5.47 -2.49 0.04
CA LYS A 56 6.06 -2.37 1.37
C LYS A 56 4.96 -2.43 2.42
N LYS A 57 5.18 -3.24 3.45
CA LYS A 57 4.34 -3.29 4.65
C LYS A 57 4.90 -2.34 5.72
N SER A 58 4.08 -1.44 6.25
CA SER A 58 4.50 -0.51 7.30
C SER A 58 4.04 -0.89 8.71
N SER A 59 3.12 -1.85 8.84
CA SER A 59 2.62 -2.36 10.13
C SER A 59 3.28 -3.69 10.53
N THR A 60 3.05 -4.12 11.78
CA THR A 60 3.64 -5.33 12.36
C THR A 60 2.86 -6.61 12.06
N GLY A 61 1.59 -6.52 11.63
CA GLY A 61 0.74 -7.67 11.30
C GLY A 61 1.37 -8.62 10.28
N ARG A 62 1.13 -9.92 10.42
CA ARG A 62 1.60 -10.92 9.45
C ARG A 62 0.84 -10.77 8.14
N LEU A 63 1.56 -10.61 7.05
CA LEU A 63 1.00 -10.47 5.71
C LEU A 63 1.84 -11.30 4.76
N LYS A 64 1.17 -12.09 3.92
CA LYS A 64 1.83 -12.88 2.90
C LYS A 64 1.45 -12.36 1.53
N ILE A 65 2.37 -12.48 0.58
CA ILE A 65 2.11 -12.26 -0.83
C ILE A 65 2.02 -13.62 -1.48
N LEU A 66 0.93 -13.87 -2.20
CA LEU A 66 0.76 -15.03 -3.07
C LEU A 66 0.86 -14.54 -4.51
N ASN A 67 1.85 -15.05 -5.21
CA ASN A 67 2.03 -14.95 -6.67
C ASN A 67 2.03 -16.37 -7.24
N GLU A 68 1.79 -16.55 -8.54
CA GLU A 68 1.51 -17.86 -9.19
C GLU A 68 2.44 -19.02 -8.78
N SER A 69 3.69 -18.73 -8.39
CA SER A 69 4.69 -19.72 -7.99
C SER A 69 5.31 -19.49 -6.62
N GLU A 70 4.89 -18.44 -5.90
CA GLU A 70 5.61 -17.98 -4.71
C GLU A 70 4.64 -17.54 -3.60
N GLU A 71 4.93 -17.99 -2.38
CA GLU A 71 4.36 -17.47 -1.15
C GLU A 71 5.48 -16.78 -0.36
N ILE A 72 5.32 -15.48 -0.12
CA ILE A 72 6.34 -14.65 0.53
C ILE A 72 5.76 -14.00 1.78
N GLU A 73 6.31 -14.29 2.96
CA GLU A 73 5.97 -13.54 4.16
C GLU A 73 6.65 -12.16 4.15
N MET A 74 5.85 -11.11 4.25
CA MET A 74 6.35 -9.74 4.24
C MET A 74 6.93 -9.35 5.59
N GLU A 75 8.23 -9.10 5.62
CA GLU A 75 8.89 -8.40 6.71
C GLU A 75 8.45 -6.93 6.76
N LYS A 76 8.36 -6.37 7.98
CA LYS A 76 8.04 -4.95 8.15
C LYS A 76 9.16 -4.10 7.55
N ASP A 77 8.77 -3.03 6.88
CA ASP A 77 9.65 -2.04 6.25
C ASP A 77 10.56 -2.55 5.11
N LYS A 78 10.48 -3.84 4.76
CA LYS A 78 11.15 -4.41 3.61
C LYS A 78 10.32 -4.17 2.34
N THR A 79 11.01 -3.82 1.26
CA THR A 79 10.39 -3.60 -0.05
C THR A 79 10.52 -4.87 -0.88
N PHE A 80 9.43 -5.27 -1.53
CA PHE A 80 9.37 -6.43 -2.39
C PHE A 80 8.95 -5.98 -3.79
N THR A 81 9.62 -6.50 -4.81
CA THR A 81 9.29 -6.24 -6.21
C THR A 81 8.96 -7.53 -6.90
N LEU A 82 7.79 -7.61 -7.52
CA LEU A 82 7.24 -8.82 -8.11
C LEU A 82 6.72 -8.51 -9.51
N ASN A 83 6.96 -9.44 -10.43
CA ASN A 83 6.39 -9.41 -11.76
C ASN A 83 5.18 -10.34 -11.80
N VAL A 84 4.11 -9.87 -12.43
CA VAL A 84 2.89 -10.63 -12.65
C VAL A 84 2.73 -10.83 -14.15
N ASN A 85 2.71 -12.09 -14.57
CA ASN A 85 2.60 -12.48 -15.96
C ASN A 85 1.16 -12.27 -16.47
N GLN A 86 0.94 -12.52 -17.76
CA GLN A 86 -0.40 -12.48 -18.35
C GLN A 86 -1.36 -13.42 -17.60
N LYS A 87 -2.58 -12.93 -17.34
CA LYS A 87 -3.62 -13.63 -16.56
C LYS A 87 -3.30 -13.88 -15.09
N GLY A 88 -2.14 -13.44 -14.61
CA GLY A 88 -1.77 -13.51 -13.21
C GLY A 88 -2.49 -12.46 -12.36
N ASN A 89 -2.57 -12.75 -11.07
CA ASN A 89 -2.90 -11.78 -10.04
C ASN A 89 -1.91 -11.90 -8.89
N ILE A 90 -1.84 -10.85 -8.08
CA ILE A 90 -1.10 -10.88 -6.82
C ILE A 90 -2.08 -10.74 -5.67
N VAL A 91 -1.98 -11.62 -4.68
CA VAL A 91 -2.87 -11.64 -3.52
C VAL A 91 -2.07 -11.35 -2.27
N PHE A 92 -2.46 -10.30 -1.55
CA PHE A 92 -1.97 -9.99 -0.23
C PHE A 92 -2.91 -10.62 0.79
N LEU A 93 -2.42 -11.60 1.54
CA LEU A 93 -3.18 -12.38 2.51
C LEU A 93 -2.84 -11.92 3.94
N ASN A 94 -3.81 -11.31 4.63
CA ASN A 94 -3.69 -10.93 6.04
C ASN A 94 -4.42 -11.94 6.92
N GLN A 95 -3.65 -12.85 7.51
CA GLN A 95 -4.15 -13.84 8.47
C GLN A 95 -3.97 -13.40 9.92
N SER A 96 -3.60 -12.14 10.16
CA SER A 96 -3.43 -11.62 11.51
C SER A 96 -4.72 -11.03 12.06
N ASP A 97 -4.80 -10.91 13.39
CA ASP A 97 -5.94 -10.34 14.12
C ASP A 97 -6.03 -8.80 14.03
N GLN A 98 -5.17 -8.17 13.22
CA GLN A 98 -5.13 -6.73 13.05
C GLN A 98 -5.06 -6.34 11.57
N GLY A 99 -5.57 -5.15 11.24
CA GLY A 99 -5.40 -4.58 9.92
C GLY A 99 -3.92 -4.32 9.60
N THR A 100 -3.55 -4.49 8.33
CA THR A 100 -2.18 -4.31 7.87
C THR A 100 -2.11 -3.22 6.82
N ASN A 101 -1.29 -2.19 7.09
CA ASN A 101 -1.09 -1.08 6.16
C ASN A 101 0.02 -1.43 5.16
N ILE A 102 -0.29 -1.20 3.89
CA ILE A 102 0.64 -1.42 2.80
C ILE A 102 0.70 -0.22 1.86
N GLN A 103 1.87 -0.08 1.24
CA GLN A 103 2.12 0.86 0.15
C GLN A 103 2.43 0.03 -1.08
N LEU A 104 1.74 0.31 -2.17
CA LEU A 104 1.85 -0.39 -3.43
C LEU A 104 2.17 0.61 -4.53
N ARG A 105 3.05 0.22 -5.43
CA ARG A 105 3.34 0.93 -6.66
C ARG A 105 3.28 -0.06 -7.81
N VAL A 106 2.30 0.12 -8.67
CA VAL A 106 2.06 -0.73 -9.83
C VAL A 106 2.67 -0.05 -11.06
N TYR A 107 3.49 -0.78 -11.80
CA TYR A 107 4.20 -0.34 -13.00
C TYR A 107 3.74 -1.15 -14.22
N ASN A 108 4.08 -0.64 -15.41
CA ASN A 108 3.84 -1.32 -16.68
C ASN A 108 2.38 -1.76 -16.88
N HIS A 109 1.44 -1.03 -16.27
CA HIS A 109 0.01 -1.26 -16.42
C HIS A 109 -0.50 -0.42 -17.60
N THR A 110 -0.47 -0.99 -18.80
CA THR A 110 -1.17 -0.38 -19.94
C THR A 110 -2.69 -0.46 -19.80
N SER A 111 -3.15 -1.25 -18.84
CA SER A 111 -4.53 -1.64 -18.66
C SER A 111 -5.01 -1.28 -17.27
N LYS A 112 -6.32 -1.15 -17.12
CA LYS A 112 -6.94 -0.73 -15.86
C LYS A 112 -6.64 -1.73 -14.75
N ILE A 113 -6.16 -1.23 -13.62
CA ILE A 113 -5.93 -2.02 -12.40
C ILE A 113 -7.26 -2.28 -11.68
N ILE A 114 -7.48 -3.55 -11.32
CA ILE A 114 -8.59 -4.02 -10.50
C ILE A 114 -8.08 -4.36 -9.11
N GLN A 115 -8.83 -3.96 -8.09
CA GLN A 115 -8.58 -4.28 -6.69
C GLN A 115 -9.80 -4.98 -6.12
N LYS A 116 -9.61 -6.16 -5.52
CA LYS A 116 -10.70 -6.91 -4.88
C LYS A 116 -10.30 -7.32 -3.47
N THR A 117 -11.10 -6.87 -2.50
CA THR A 117 -10.93 -7.27 -1.09
C THR A 117 -11.91 -8.38 -0.76
N ASN A 118 -11.46 -9.46 -0.12
CA ASN A 118 -12.33 -10.56 0.34
C ASN A 118 -12.02 -10.90 1.80
N LEU A 119 -13.04 -11.24 2.58
CA LEU A 119 -12.86 -11.81 3.92
C LEU A 119 -12.42 -13.28 3.79
N ILE A 120 -11.57 -13.72 4.71
CA ILE A 120 -11.17 -15.11 4.88
C ILE A 120 -12.02 -15.65 6.03
N HIS A 121 -12.85 -16.66 5.74
CA HIS A 121 -13.66 -17.37 6.75
C HIS A 121 -12.90 -18.56 7.31
#